data_AF-A0A483NZ12-F1
#
_entry.id   AF-A0A483NZ12-F1
#
_cell.length_a   1.000
_cell.length_b   1.000
_cell.length_c   1.000
_cell.angle_alpha   90.00
_cell.angle_beta   90.00
_cell.angle_gamma   90.00
#
_symmetry.space_group_name_H-M   'P 1'
#
loop_
_entity.id
_entity.type
_entity.pdbx_description
1 polymer ?
#
loop_
_entity_poly.entity_id
_entity_poly.type
_entity_poly.pdbx_seq_one_letter_code
_entity_poly.pdbx_strand_id
1 'polypeptide(L)'
;MATISEQPVWEDDVYLIARGDRVEGGRDGVANRQASQLSNRTAFLREQIKSLIDDGVMFSRDYRKEIITLTRHGQAIIKDDFLYYLRDSAPLPYVTTGTTDASWAVDSPFFTSVSDPNLRKNLGSEGGSQLIFGLGNIIGTTSQILSSTDTPDAYQSNGFYAQNDGGEGVWRFTGKTAPARAGTHVITQGKVYNAKGNEYALEICRGSIIVLANGAKAYTYDECTDQTTDDFVCLGQASNGILSRLTLGVSTGNNVATYDGGARLDLIYPTNMYR
;
A
#
# COMPACT_ATOMS: atom_id res chain seq x y z
N MET A 1 42.65 -12.10 -44.86
CA MET A 1 42.98 -11.87 -43.45
C MET A 1 42.57 -13.13 -42.68
N ALA A 2 43.42 -13.68 -41.82
CA ALA A 2 43.08 -14.88 -41.05
C ALA A 2 42.26 -14.51 -39.81
N THR A 3 41.27 -15.34 -39.46
CA THR A 3 40.33 -15.08 -38.34
C THR A 3 40.25 -16.32 -37.45
N ILE A 4 40.06 -16.12 -36.15
CA ILE A 4 39.76 -17.19 -35.20
C ILE A 4 38.28 -17.56 -35.37
N SER A 5 38.00 -18.84 -35.60
CA SER A 5 36.63 -19.35 -35.67
C SER A 5 36.21 -19.79 -34.28
N GLU A 6 35.20 -19.15 -33.71
CA GLU A 6 34.67 -19.51 -32.39
C GLU A 6 33.77 -20.75 -32.51
N GLN A 7 33.78 -21.61 -31.49
CA GLN A 7 32.84 -22.70 -31.30
C GLN A 7 32.29 -22.62 -29.88
N PRO A 8 30.97 -22.83 -29.65
CA PRO A 8 30.37 -22.73 -28.32
C PRO A 8 30.70 -23.98 -27.48
N VAL A 9 31.96 -24.14 -27.13
CA VAL A 9 32.47 -25.26 -26.33
C VAL A 9 33.19 -24.70 -25.12
N TRP A 10 32.92 -25.28 -23.95
CA TRP A 10 33.71 -25.01 -22.76
C TRP A 10 35.01 -25.80 -22.80
N GLU A 11 36.11 -25.12 -23.03
CA GLU A 11 37.45 -25.69 -22.90
C GLU A 11 37.76 -25.85 -21.40
N ASP A 12 38.17 -27.02 -20.92
CA ASP A 12 38.44 -27.22 -19.48
C ASP A 12 39.66 -26.40 -19.00
N ASP A 13 40.68 -26.25 -19.87
CA ASP A 13 41.92 -25.53 -19.57
C ASP A 13 42.27 -24.50 -20.65
N VAL A 14 43.00 -23.45 -20.26
CA VAL A 14 43.66 -22.53 -21.20
C VAL A 14 45.13 -22.89 -21.24
N TYR A 15 45.63 -23.25 -22.41
CA TYR A 15 47.01 -23.62 -22.61
C TYR A 15 47.96 -22.52 -22.12
N LEU A 16 49.07 -22.86 -21.47
CA LEU A 16 50.12 -21.89 -21.14
C LEU A 16 51.32 -22.16 -22.06
N ILE A 17 51.75 -21.13 -22.79
CA ILE A 17 52.91 -21.24 -23.66
C ILE A 17 54.14 -21.61 -22.84
N ALA A 18 54.81 -22.69 -23.24
CA ALA A 18 55.99 -23.24 -22.60
C ALA A 18 57.27 -22.81 -23.32
N ARG A 19 58.40 -22.81 -22.59
CA ARG A 19 59.72 -22.46 -23.16
C ARG A 19 60.18 -23.39 -24.30
N GLY A 20 59.66 -24.62 -24.35
CA GLY A 20 59.97 -25.59 -25.41
C GLY A 20 59.08 -25.45 -26.65
N ASP A 21 58.08 -24.56 -26.62
CA ASP A 21 57.14 -24.42 -27.72
C ASP A 21 57.76 -23.70 -28.90
N ARG A 22 57.43 -24.17 -30.10
CA ARG A 22 57.82 -23.50 -31.32
C ARG A 22 56.95 -22.25 -31.51
N VAL A 23 57.59 -21.13 -31.83
CA VAL A 23 56.90 -19.86 -32.11
C VAL A 23 56.28 -19.94 -33.51
N GLU A 24 55.12 -20.58 -33.59
CA GLU A 24 54.35 -20.75 -34.83
C GLU A 24 53.05 -19.97 -34.77
N GLY A 25 52.79 -19.21 -35.84
CA GLY A 25 51.49 -18.60 -36.11
C GLY A 25 50.58 -19.52 -36.92
N GLY A 26 49.50 -18.98 -37.47
CA GLY A 26 48.50 -19.75 -38.20
C GLY A 26 47.39 -20.28 -37.29
N ARG A 27 46.40 -20.98 -37.88
CA ARG A 27 45.17 -21.41 -37.19
C ARG A 27 45.46 -22.24 -35.95
N ASP A 28 46.38 -23.19 -36.07
CA ASP A 28 46.73 -24.15 -35.02
C ASP A 28 48.09 -23.85 -34.38
N GLY A 29 48.67 -22.68 -34.68
CA GLY A 29 49.93 -22.24 -34.11
C GLY A 29 49.84 -22.05 -32.60
N VAL A 30 50.91 -22.40 -31.89
CA VAL A 30 50.95 -22.34 -30.42
C VAL A 30 50.60 -20.95 -29.89
N ALA A 31 50.98 -19.89 -30.61
CA ALA A 31 50.69 -18.51 -30.25
C ALA A 31 49.17 -18.18 -30.25
N ASN A 32 48.36 -18.88 -31.05
CA ASN A 32 46.92 -18.61 -31.22
C ASN A 32 46.02 -19.59 -30.46
N ARG A 33 46.59 -20.65 -29.84
CA ARG A 33 45.83 -21.65 -29.10
C ARG A 33 45.05 -21.04 -27.93
N GLN A 34 45.71 -20.20 -27.13
CA GLN A 34 45.08 -19.50 -26.01
C GLN A 34 43.90 -18.63 -26.46
N ALA A 35 44.11 -17.85 -27.52
CA ALA A 35 43.08 -16.96 -28.06
C ALA A 35 41.87 -17.75 -28.60
N SER A 36 42.12 -18.89 -29.26
CA SER A 36 41.06 -19.77 -29.76
C SER A 36 40.26 -20.40 -28.61
N GLN A 37 40.93 -20.87 -27.56
CA GLN A 37 40.26 -21.45 -26.39
C GLN A 37 39.42 -20.42 -25.63
N LEU A 38 39.93 -19.20 -25.45
CA LEU A 38 39.19 -18.11 -24.82
C LEU A 38 38.00 -17.64 -25.68
N SER A 39 38.17 -17.60 -27.00
CA SER A 39 37.10 -17.32 -27.95
C SER A 39 35.99 -18.38 -27.87
N ASN A 40 36.34 -19.68 -27.80
CA ASN A 40 35.37 -20.76 -27.62
C ASN A 40 34.59 -20.63 -26.29
N ARG A 41 35.28 -20.41 -25.17
CA ARG A 41 34.64 -20.17 -23.87
C ARG A 41 33.72 -18.96 -23.89
N THR A 42 34.11 -17.89 -24.60
CA THR A 42 33.29 -16.68 -24.76
C THR A 42 32.02 -16.98 -25.57
N ALA A 43 32.13 -17.73 -26.66
CA ALA A 43 30.97 -18.18 -27.45
C ALA A 43 30.04 -19.07 -26.62
N PHE A 44 30.58 -20.02 -25.85
CA PHE A 44 29.79 -20.87 -24.94
C PHE A 44 29.05 -20.04 -23.88
N LEU A 45 29.75 -19.14 -23.18
CA LEU A 45 29.14 -18.28 -22.17
C LEU A 45 28.05 -17.38 -22.77
N ARG A 46 28.26 -16.88 -23.99
CA ARG A 46 27.25 -16.10 -24.70
C ARG A 46 25.99 -16.93 -24.98
N GLU A 47 26.13 -18.18 -25.38
CA GLU A 47 24.97 -19.08 -25.58
C GLU A 47 24.26 -19.40 -24.26
N GLN A 48 25.01 -19.70 -23.20
CA GLN A 48 24.44 -19.94 -21.87
C GLN A 48 23.69 -18.70 -21.34
N ILE A 49 24.27 -17.51 -21.48
CA ILE A 49 23.61 -16.24 -21.09
C ILE A 49 22.36 -16.02 -21.93
N LYS A 50 22.42 -16.26 -23.25
CA LYS A 50 21.26 -16.13 -24.13
C LYS A 50 20.14 -17.10 -23.73
N SER A 51 20.47 -18.36 -23.43
CA SER A 51 19.51 -19.32 -22.91
C SER A 51 18.91 -18.84 -21.59
N LEU A 52 19.70 -18.36 -20.63
CA LEU A 52 19.18 -17.84 -19.36
C LEU A 52 18.28 -16.60 -19.54
N ILE A 53 18.56 -15.76 -20.54
CA ILE A 53 17.72 -14.62 -20.92
C ILE A 53 16.40 -15.11 -21.53
N ASP A 54 16.46 -16.02 -22.50
CA ASP A 54 15.28 -16.56 -23.19
C ASP A 54 14.41 -17.40 -22.22
N ASP A 55 15.05 -18.15 -21.33
CA ASP A 55 14.46 -18.90 -20.22
C ASP A 55 14.05 -17.99 -19.06
N GLY A 56 14.10 -16.66 -19.22
CA GLY A 56 13.51 -15.67 -18.32
C GLY A 56 14.02 -15.73 -16.88
N VAL A 57 15.24 -16.22 -16.64
CA VAL A 57 15.71 -16.52 -15.29
C VAL A 57 16.15 -15.27 -14.53
N MET A 58 16.71 -14.22 -15.16
CA MET A 58 17.28 -13.09 -14.38
C MET A 58 17.29 -11.68 -15.01
N PHE A 59 16.69 -11.43 -16.17
CA PHE A 59 16.66 -10.06 -16.72
C PHE A 59 15.22 -9.63 -17.01
N SER A 60 14.55 -9.15 -15.99
CA SER A 60 13.26 -8.47 -16.14
C SER A 60 13.45 -7.23 -17.03
N ARG A 61 12.80 -7.24 -18.20
CA ARG A 61 12.86 -6.17 -19.19
C ARG A 61 12.13 -4.93 -18.66
N ASP A 62 12.63 -3.75 -19.01
CA ASP A 62 12.07 -2.47 -18.58
C ASP A 62 10.88 -2.08 -19.45
N TYR A 63 9.70 -2.03 -18.84
CA TYR A 63 8.43 -1.70 -19.49
C TYR A 63 8.46 -0.35 -20.21
N ARG A 64 9.25 0.63 -19.75
CA ARG A 64 9.32 1.96 -20.38
C ARG A 64 10.21 2.01 -21.63
N LYS A 65 11.01 0.98 -21.89
CA LYS A 65 12.00 1.01 -22.98
C LYS A 65 11.53 0.36 -24.27
N GLU A 66 10.68 -0.65 -24.17
CA GLU A 66 10.31 -1.45 -25.32
C GLU A 66 8.97 -2.17 -25.13
N ILE A 67 8.38 -2.61 -26.24
CA ILE A 67 7.26 -3.55 -26.21
C ILE A 67 7.81 -4.93 -25.84
N ILE A 68 7.24 -5.53 -24.80
CA ILE A 68 7.69 -6.79 -24.21
C ILE A 68 6.69 -7.87 -24.59
N THR A 69 7.18 -8.99 -25.11
CA THR A 69 6.39 -10.21 -25.31
C THR A 69 6.77 -11.23 -24.25
N LEU A 70 5.78 -11.69 -23.49
CA LEU A 70 5.88 -12.70 -22.45
C LEU A 70 5.16 -13.96 -22.93
N THR A 71 5.89 -15.06 -23.04
CA THR A 71 5.43 -16.31 -23.65
C THR A 71 4.99 -17.34 -22.61
N ARG A 72 5.26 -17.09 -21.33
CA ARG A 72 4.88 -17.98 -20.22
C ARG A 72 4.49 -17.18 -18.97
N HIS A 73 3.63 -17.77 -18.15
CA HIS A 73 3.34 -17.24 -16.82
C HIS A 73 4.60 -17.30 -15.94
N GLY A 74 4.72 -16.39 -14.97
CA GLY A 74 5.91 -16.29 -14.12
C GLY A 74 7.12 -15.57 -14.75
N GLN A 75 7.03 -15.10 -15.99
CA GLN A 75 7.97 -14.07 -16.47
C GLN A 75 7.67 -12.72 -15.80
N ALA A 76 8.72 -11.91 -15.60
CA ALA A 76 8.61 -10.63 -14.94
C ALA A 76 9.13 -9.47 -15.80
N ILE A 77 8.59 -8.29 -15.51
CA ILE A 77 9.02 -7.00 -16.07
C ILE A 77 9.37 -6.05 -14.92
N ILE A 78 10.20 -5.05 -15.21
CA ILE A 78 10.42 -3.92 -14.32
C ILE A 78 9.65 -2.71 -14.85
N LYS A 79 8.99 -1.98 -13.93
CA LYS A 79 8.49 -0.63 -14.18
C LYS A 79 8.83 0.24 -12.98
N ASP A 80 9.48 1.39 -13.22
CA ASP A 80 9.84 2.37 -12.18
C ASP A 80 10.57 1.74 -10.97
N ASP A 81 11.56 0.88 -11.24
CA ASP A 81 12.33 0.11 -10.23
C ASP A 81 11.55 -0.98 -9.48
N PHE A 82 10.31 -1.26 -9.86
CA PHE A 82 9.50 -2.32 -9.26
C PHE A 82 9.35 -3.52 -10.19
N LEU A 83 9.47 -4.71 -9.61
CA LEU A 83 9.27 -6.00 -10.28
C LEU A 83 7.79 -6.40 -10.30
N TYR A 84 7.32 -6.86 -11.45
CA TYR A 84 5.97 -7.33 -11.69
C TYR A 84 5.95 -8.68 -12.41
N TYR A 85 5.29 -9.69 -11.84
CA TYR A 85 5.05 -10.97 -12.51
C TYR A 85 3.76 -10.94 -13.33
N LEU A 86 3.80 -11.58 -14.49
CA LEU A 86 2.60 -11.85 -15.27
C LEU A 86 1.71 -12.85 -14.52
N ARG A 87 0.46 -12.47 -14.28
CA ARG A 87 -0.55 -13.31 -13.61
C ARG A 87 -0.93 -14.51 -14.47
N ASP A 88 -1.41 -15.56 -13.81
CA ASP A 88 -1.99 -16.74 -14.48
C ASP A 88 -3.25 -16.41 -15.28
N SER A 89 -3.91 -15.28 -14.97
CA SER A 89 -5.10 -14.81 -15.69
C SER A 89 -4.80 -14.14 -17.05
N ALA A 90 -3.53 -13.86 -17.36
CA ALA A 90 -3.17 -13.16 -18.59
C ALA A 90 -3.15 -14.10 -19.81
N PRO A 91 -3.68 -13.69 -20.98
CA PRO A 91 -3.58 -14.51 -22.17
C PRO A 91 -2.12 -14.62 -22.64
N LEU A 92 -1.68 -15.82 -23.03
CA LEU A 92 -0.36 -16.07 -23.59
C LEU A 92 -0.42 -16.30 -25.11
N PRO A 93 0.56 -15.79 -25.90
CA PRO A 93 1.61 -14.88 -25.47
C PRO A 93 1.02 -13.51 -25.12
N TYR A 94 1.48 -12.93 -24.02
CA TYR A 94 1.09 -11.59 -23.59
C TYR A 94 2.03 -10.57 -24.20
N VAL A 95 1.50 -9.57 -24.88
CA VAL A 95 2.28 -8.46 -25.46
C VAL A 95 1.86 -7.18 -24.78
N THR A 96 2.81 -6.43 -24.21
CA THR A 96 2.51 -5.13 -23.59
C THR A 96 1.95 -4.17 -24.64
N THR A 97 0.96 -3.36 -24.26
CA THR A 97 0.26 -2.48 -25.20
C THR A 97 1.07 -1.23 -25.57
N GLY A 98 2.16 -0.96 -24.86
CA GLY A 98 3.07 0.15 -25.12
C GLY A 98 4.11 0.32 -24.01
N THR A 99 4.62 1.54 -23.88
CA THR A 99 5.70 1.91 -22.93
C THR A 99 5.36 3.14 -22.08
N THR A 100 4.09 3.58 -22.07
CA THR A 100 3.63 4.81 -21.39
C THR A 100 2.78 4.50 -20.16
N ASP A 101 2.45 5.50 -19.35
CA ASP A 101 1.53 5.29 -18.22
C ASP A 101 0.09 5.01 -18.68
N ALA A 102 -0.30 5.44 -19.88
CA ALA A 102 -1.59 5.11 -20.48
C ALA A 102 -1.66 3.62 -20.89
N SER A 103 -0.61 3.07 -21.48
CA SER A 103 -0.53 1.63 -21.77
C SER A 103 -0.43 0.81 -20.47
N TRP A 104 0.27 1.33 -19.46
CA TRP A 104 0.35 0.66 -18.16
C TRP A 104 -1.01 0.55 -17.48
N ALA A 105 -1.89 1.55 -17.59
CA ALA A 105 -3.24 1.44 -17.05
C ALA A 105 -4.03 0.27 -17.66
N VAL A 106 -3.76 -0.06 -18.93
CA VAL A 106 -4.35 -1.21 -19.63
C VAL A 106 -3.68 -2.53 -19.23
N ASP A 107 -2.35 -2.52 -19.06
CA ASP A 107 -1.58 -3.74 -18.84
C ASP A 107 -1.53 -4.17 -17.37
N SER A 108 -1.48 -3.22 -16.44
CA SER A 108 -1.33 -3.44 -14.99
C SER A 108 -2.31 -4.45 -14.36
N PRO A 109 -3.57 -4.61 -14.81
CA PRO A 109 -4.46 -5.65 -14.29
C PRO A 109 -3.96 -7.09 -14.50
N PHE A 110 -3.08 -7.32 -15.48
CA PHE A 110 -2.48 -8.62 -15.77
C PHE A 110 -1.18 -8.87 -14.98
N PHE A 111 -0.74 -7.91 -14.18
CA PHE A 111 0.51 -7.98 -13.44
C PHE A 111 0.31 -7.93 -11.93
N THR A 112 1.14 -8.68 -11.20
CA THR A 112 1.22 -8.63 -9.74
C THR A 112 2.58 -8.10 -9.35
N SER A 113 2.60 -7.05 -8.53
CA SER A 113 3.88 -6.59 -7.97
C SER A 113 4.39 -7.56 -6.93
N VAL A 114 5.70 -7.81 -6.97
CA VAL A 114 6.42 -8.72 -6.08
C VAL A 114 7.68 -8.11 -5.49
N SER A 115 7.83 -6.79 -5.62
CA SER A 115 9.01 -6.10 -5.13
C SER A 115 8.83 -5.68 -3.66
N ASP A 116 9.88 -5.90 -2.87
CA ASP A 116 9.96 -5.48 -1.46
C ASP A 116 9.66 -3.97 -1.28
N PRO A 117 10.19 -3.07 -2.14
CA PRO A 117 9.86 -1.65 -2.09
C PRO A 117 8.36 -1.35 -2.28
N ASN A 118 7.65 -2.09 -3.15
CA ASN A 118 6.19 -1.90 -3.30
C ASN A 118 5.44 -2.43 -2.09
N LEU A 119 5.87 -3.57 -1.51
CA LEU A 119 5.26 -4.06 -0.28
C LEU A 119 5.41 -3.02 0.84
N ARG A 120 6.60 -2.43 1.01
CA ARG A 120 6.84 -1.36 2.01
C ARG A 120 5.99 -0.12 1.74
N LYS A 121 5.91 0.32 0.48
CA LYS A 121 5.08 1.46 0.08
C LYS A 121 3.59 1.20 0.37
N ASN A 122 3.10 0.01 0.05
CA ASN A 122 1.71 -0.37 0.26
C ASN A 122 1.39 -0.57 1.76
N LEU A 123 2.31 -1.12 2.55
CA LEU A 123 2.14 -1.23 4.01
C LEU A 123 2.17 0.13 4.71
N GLY A 124 2.96 1.08 4.19
CA GLY A 124 3.07 2.43 4.72
C GLY A 124 2.00 3.42 4.22
N SER A 125 1.17 3.05 3.25
CA SER A 125 0.08 3.91 2.76
C SER A 125 -1.11 3.90 3.72
N GLU A 126 -1.99 4.89 3.56
CA GLU A 126 -3.32 4.82 4.16
C GLU A 126 -4.01 3.50 3.73
N GLY A 127 -4.65 2.83 4.68
CA GLY A 127 -5.25 1.51 4.46
C GLY A 127 -4.28 0.34 4.27
N GLY A 128 -2.95 0.57 4.32
CA GLY A 128 -1.94 -0.49 4.22
C GLY A 128 -2.07 -1.58 5.28
N SER A 129 -2.64 -1.24 6.44
CA SER A 129 -2.98 -2.16 7.53
C SER A 129 -3.96 -3.26 7.12
N GLN A 130 -4.79 -3.06 6.08
CA GLN A 130 -5.67 -4.10 5.55
C GLN A 130 -4.90 -5.32 5.01
N LEU A 131 -3.64 -5.11 4.57
CA LEU A 131 -2.77 -6.18 4.09
C LEU A 131 -2.31 -7.12 5.21
N ILE A 132 -2.49 -6.73 6.48
CA ILE A 132 -2.13 -7.50 7.67
C ILE A 132 -3.42 -7.97 8.36
N PHE A 133 -3.72 -9.26 8.24
CA PHE A 133 -4.84 -9.95 8.90
C PHE A 133 -6.23 -9.29 8.77
N GLY A 134 -6.46 -8.42 7.76
CA GLY A 134 -7.73 -7.74 7.59
C GLY A 134 -8.09 -6.83 8.77
N LEU A 135 -7.09 -6.25 9.45
CA LEU A 135 -7.26 -5.36 10.62
C LEU A 135 -8.09 -4.10 10.35
N GLY A 136 -8.56 -3.88 9.12
CA GLY A 136 -9.28 -2.69 8.69
C GLY A 136 -8.34 -1.55 8.35
N ASN A 137 -8.89 -0.34 8.17
CA ASN A 137 -8.09 0.86 7.88
C ASN A 137 -7.73 1.52 9.19
N ILE A 138 -6.59 1.12 9.75
CA ILE A 138 -6.03 1.75 10.95
C ILE A 138 -5.37 3.06 10.54
N ILE A 139 -5.75 4.14 11.21
CA ILE A 139 -5.20 5.49 11.03
C ILE A 139 -4.72 6.03 12.38
N GLY A 140 -3.78 6.97 12.34
CA GLY A 140 -3.22 7.57 13.56
C GLY A 140 -4.27 8.38 14.31
N THR A 141 -5.07 9.16 13.59
CA THR A 141 -6.06 10.06 14.18
C THR A 141 -7.33 10.17 13.33
N THR A 142 -8.47 10.40 13.97
CA THR A 142 -9.76 10.64 13.30
C THR A 142 -9.69 11.85 12.36
N SER A 143 -8.94 12.89 12.71
CA SER A 143 -8.76 14.08 11.86
C SER A 143 -8.18 13.76 10.47
N GLN A 144 -7.43 12.67 10.29
CA GLN A 144 -6.92 12.23 8.99
C GLN A 144 -8.04 11.84 8.01
N ILE A 145 -9.18 11.36 8.53
CA ILE A 145 -10.34 10.99 7.69
C ILE A 145 -10.79 12.20 6.86
N LEU A 146 -10.73 13.41 7.42
CA LEU A 146 -11.20 14.65 6.79
C LEU A 146 -10.50 14.94 5.45
N SER A 147 -9.22 14.58 5.33
CA SER A 147 -8.44 14.71 4.09
C SER A 147 -8.32 13.42 3.29
N SER A 148 -8.83 12.30 3.81
CA SER A 148 -8.72 10.99 3.15
C SER A 148 -9.56 10.93 1.87
N THR A 149 -8.96 10.39 0.81
CA THR A 149 -9.68 10.09 -0.44
C THR A 149 -10.13 8.63 -0.51
N ASP A 150 -9.77 7.80 0.46
CA ASP A 150 -10.14 6.40 0.51
C ASP A 150 -11.59 6.21 0.95
N THR A 151 -12.17 5.06 0.59
CA THR A 151 -13.59 4.76 0.85
C THR A 151 -13.78 3.40 1.51
N PRO A 152 -13.11 3.11 2.64
CA PRO A 152 -13.27 1.83 3.30
C PRO A 152 -14.62 1.70 4.01
N ASP A 153 -15.00 0.48 4.39
CA ASP A 153 -16.21 0.25 5.18
C ASP A 153 -16.09 0.81 6.61
N ALA A 154 -14.87 0.92 7.14
CA ALA A 154 -14.59 1.55 8.42
C ALA A 154 -13.13 2.02 8.52
N TYR A 155 -12.94 3.10 9.30
CA TYR A 155 -11.65 3.50 9.84
C TYR A 155 -11.55 3.14 11.32
N GLN A 156 -10.38 2.72 11.78
CA GLN A 156 -10.05 2.55 13.19
C GLN A 156 -9.00 3.60 13.54
N SER A 157 -9.35 4.57 14.37
CA SER A 157 -8.44 5.64 14.78
C SER A 157 -7.82 5.34 16.14
N ASN A 158 -6.52 5.62 16.25
CA ASN A 158 -5.78 5.54 17.51
C ASN A 158 -5.82 6.86 18.30
N GLY A 159 -6.78 7.75 18.01
CA GLY A 159 -6.92 9.07 18.62
C GLY A 159 -7.80 9.98 17.77
N PHE A 160 -8.14 11.17 18.27
CA PHE A 160 -8.93 12.14 17.50
C PHE A 160 -8.07 13.20 16.80
N TYR A 161 -7.25 13.92 17.57
CA TYR A 161 -6.36 14.99 17.10
C TYR A 161 -4.90 14.56 17.08
N ALA A 162 -4.49 13.76 18.06
CA ALA A 162 -3.16 13.18 18.16
C ALA A 162 -3.25 11.69 18.49
N GLN A 163 -2.25 10.92 18.10
CA GLN A 163 -2.22 9.49 18.41
C GLN A 163 -2.11 9.29 19.93
N ASN A 164 -2.90 8.37 20.46
CA ASN A 164 -3.03 8.04 21.89
C ASN A 164 -3.51 9.22 22.75
N ASP A 165 -4.30 10.14 22.18
CA ASP A 165 -4.95 11.21 22.95
C ASP A 165 -6.19 10.73 23.74
N GLY A 166 -6.50 9.44 23.71
CA GLY A 166 -7.68 8.83 24.32
C GLY A 166 -8.97 9.04 23.51
N GLY A 167 -8.86 9.61 22.30
CA GLY A 167 -9.93 9.75 21.33
C GLY A 167 -10.01 8.60 20.33
N GLU A 168 -9.60 7.38 20.72
CA GLU A 168 -9.68 6.21 19.86
C GLU A 168 -11.14 5.89 19.52
N GLY A 169 -11.38 5.45 18.29
CA GLY A 169 -12.74 5.14 17.85
C GLY A 169 -12.78 4.42 16.51
N VAL A 170 -13.87 3.68 16.29
CA VAL A 170 -14.17 3.08 15.00
C VAL A 170 -15.20 3.96 14.29
N TRP A 171 -14.90 4.40 13.08
CA TRP A 171 -15.78 5.22 12.25
C TRP A 171 -16.27 4.40 11.08
N ARG A 172 -17.54 3.99 11.10
CA ARG A 172 -18.15 3.15 10.06
C ARG A 172 -18.84 3.96 8.98
N PHE A 173 -18.64 3.55 7.73
CA PHE A 173 -19.33 4.14 6.60
C PHE A 173 -20.84 3.91 6.73
N THR A 174 -21.64 4.96 6.57
CA THR A 174 -23.10 4.87 6.73
C THR A 174 -23.83 4.50 5.43
N GLY A 175 -23.11 4.33 4.33
CA GLY A 175 -23.68 4.16 2.98
C GLY A 175 -24.13 5.46 2.33
N LYS A 176 -23.88 6.62 2.96
CA LYS A 176 -24.29 7.94 2.45
C LYS A 176 -23.09 8.79 2.04
N THR A 177 -23.26 9.55 0.96
CA THR A 177 -22.27 10.53 0.49
C THR A 177 -22.93 11.89 0.36
N ALA A 178 -22.32 12.89 0.98
CA ALA A 178 -22.74 14.29 0.95
C ALA A 178 -21.53 15.16 0.53
N PRO A 179 -21.29 15.37 -0.78
CA PRO A 179 -20.12 16.09 -1.27
C PRO A 179 -19.97 17.52 -0.70
N ALA A 180 -21.09 18.19 -0.40
CA ALA A 180 -21.12 19.52 0.22
C ALA A 180 -20.56 19.54 1.66
N ARG A 181 -20.35 18.37 2.28
CA ARG A 181 -19.78 18.22 3.62
C ARG A 181 -18.37 17.62 3.59
N ALA A 182 -17.74 17.51 2.42
CA ALA A 182 -16.40 16.94 2.30
C ALA A 182 -15.39 17.60 3.26
N GLY A 183 -14.63 16.76 3.98
CA GLY A 183 -13.63 17.18 4.95
C GLY A 183 -14.15 17.85 6.22
N THR A 184 -15.41 17.61 6.59
CA THR A 184 -16.01 18.20 7.79
C THR A 184 -16.27 17.17 8.89
N HIS A 185 -16.32 17.64 10.14
CA HIS A 185 -16.75 16.86 11.31
C HIS A 185 -18.01 17.52 11.89
N VAL A 186 -19.12 16.78 11.86
CA VAL A 186 -20.38 17.19 12.49
C VAL A 186 -20.42 16.59 13.87
N ILE A 187 -19.74 17.28 14.79
CA ILE A 187 -19.53 16.82 16.16
C ILE A 187 -20.84 16.48 16.88
N THR A 188 -21.89 17.29 16.73
CA THR A 188 -23.19 17.11 17.38
C THR A 188 -23.97 15.88 16.92
N GLN A 189 -23.49 15.19 15.88
CA GLN A 189 -24.08 13.95 15.37
C GLN A 189 -23.14 12.76 15.44
N GLY A 190 -21.91 12.94 15.95
CA GLY A 190 -20.90 11.87 15.94
C GLY A 190 -20.56 11.41 14.53
N LYS A 191 -20.36 12.35 13.59
CA LYS A 191 -20.12 12.05 12.17
C LYS A 191 -18.95 12.81 11.59
N VAL A 192 -18.12 12.12 10.80
CA VAL A 192 -17.05 12.71 9.99
C VAL A 192 -17.31 12.45 8.52
N TYR A 193 -16.84 13.36 7.68
CA TYR A 193 -16.94 13.26 6.23
C TYR A 193 -15.54 13.33 5.63
N ASN A 194 -15.18 12.34 4.83
CA ASN A 194 -13.87 12.34 4.18
C ASN A 194 -13.78 13.38 3.05
N ALA A 195 -12.65 13.45 2.34
CA ALA A 195 -12.45 14.43 1.26
C ALA A 195 -13.40 14.23 0.06
N LYS A 196 -14.05 13.07 -0.05
CA LYS A 196 -15.11 12.79 -1.05
C LYS A 196 -16.52 13.09 -0.53
N GLY A 197 -16.67 13.45 0.74
CA GLY A 197 -17.95 13.65 1.41
C GLY A 197 -18.65 12.36 1.83
N ASN A 198 -17.96 11.22 1.86
CA ASN A 198 -18.52 9.98 2.39
C ASN A 198 -18.74 10.12 3.90
N GLU A 199 -19.94 9.81 4.36
CA GLU A 199 -20.34 9.92 5.76
C GLU A 199 -19.89 8.69 6.55
N TYR A 200 -19.08 8.93 7.58
CA TYR A 200 -18.73 7.93 8.58
C TYR A 200 -19.31 8.35 9.93
N ALA A 201 -19.92 7.40 10.61
CA ALA A 201 -20.45 7.60 11.96
C ALA A 201 -19.59 6.88 12.98
N LEU A 202 -19.39 7.51 14.13
CA LEU A 202 -18.72 6.89 15.26
C LEU A 202 -19.54 5.67 15.68
N GLU A 203 -18.88 4.52 15.72
CA GLU A 203 -19.45 3.28 16.19
C GLU A 203 -19.45 3.25 17.72
N ILE A 204 -20.63 3.02 18.28
CA ILE A 204 -20.82 2.86 19.72
C ILE A 204 -21.25 1.42 19.97
N CYS A 205 -20.28 0.58 20.29
CA CYS A 205 -20.54 -0.75 20.83
C CYS A 205 -20.70 -0.61 22.35
N ARG A 206 -21.78 -1.18 22.91
CA ARG A 206 -22.13 -1.13 24.35
C ARG A 206 -20.91 -1.15 25.27
N GLY A 207 -20.95 -0.39 26.36
CA GLY A 207 -19.84 -0.33 27.31
C GLY A 207 -19.55 1.11 27.71
N SER A 208 -18.29 1.52 27.62
CA SER A 208 -17.87 2.88 27.95
C SER A 208 -17.21 3.55 26.75
N ILE A 209 -17.38 4.86 26.61
CA ILE A 209 -16.66 5.66 25.61
C ILE A 209 -16.22 6.97 26.23
N ILE A 210 -15.02 7.41 25.85
CA ILE A 210 -14.47 8.69 26.27
C ILE A 210 -14.94 9.75 25.27
N VAL A 211 -15.40 10.90 25.77
CA VAL A 211 -15.90 12.02 24.94
C VAL A 211 -14.89 12.55 23.93
N LEU A 212 -13.60 12.33 24.14
CA LEU A 212 -12.51 12.66 23.22
C LEU A 212 -12.64 11.92 21.88
N ALA A 213 -13.27 10.73 21.85
CA ALA A 213 -13.49 9.95 20.64
C ALA A 213 -14.36 10.69 19.60
N ASN A 214 -15.14 11.67 20.04
CA ASN A 214 -15.90 12.56 19.16
C ASN A 214 -15.35 13.99 19.15
N GLY A 215 -14.05 14.16 19.39
CA GLY A 215 -13.36 15.43 19.18
C GLY A 215 -13.47 16.43 20.32
N ALA A 216 -13.90 16.04 21.52
CA ALA A 216 -13.73 16.93 22.68
C ALA A 216 -12.24 17.29 22.84
N LYS A 217 -11.94 18.58 23.03
CA LYS A 217 -10.56 19.08 23.12
C LYS A 217 -10.33 19.71 24.49
N ALA A 218 -9.27 19.30 25.16
CA ALA A 218 -8.85 19.91 26.41
C ALA A 218 -8.13 21.23 26.13
N TYR A 219 -8.33 22.20 27.01
CA TYR A 219 -7.78 23.55 26.91
C TYR A 219 -7.00 23.92 28.18
N THR A 220 -6.06 24.83 28.03
CA THR A 220 -5.42 25.51 29.16
C THR A 220 -6.39 26.50 29.83
N TYR A 221 -6.05 26.95 31.04
CA TYR A 221 -6.87 27.94 31.74
C TYR A 221 -7.02 29.23 30.92
N ASP A 222 -5.91 29.72 30.35
CA ASP A 222 -5.90 30.94 29.55
C ASP A 222 -6.81 30.82 28.32
N GLU A 223 -6.73 29.70 27.59
CA GLU A 223 -7.62 29.40 26.46
C GLU A 223 -9.09 29.32 26.87
N CYS A 224 -9.42 28.69 28.01
CA CYS A 224 -10.78 28.63 28.52
C CYS A 224 -11.35 30.02 28.89
N THR A 225 -10.51 30.93 29.34
CA THR A 225 -10.91 32.29 29.74
C THR A 225 -10.89 33.31 28.61
N ASP A 226 -10.36 32.94 27.44
CA ASP A 226 -10.33 33.81 26.27
C ASP A 226 -11.73 34.01 25.70
N GLN A 227 -12.26 35.22 25.84
CA GLN A 227 -13.56 35.62 25.30
C GLN A 227 -13.45 36.29 23.92
N THR A 228 -12.25 36.38 23.35
CA THR A 228 -12.01 37.03 22.05
C THR A 228 -12.20 36.09 20.87
N THR A 229 -12.28 34.78 21.13
CA THR A 229 -12.47 33.73 20.12
C THR A 229 -13.65 32.82 20.49
N ASP A 230 -14.31 32.22 19.49
CA ASP A 230 -15.43 31.27 19.67
C ASP A 230 -15.18 29.93 18.93
N ASP A 231 -13.91 29.64 18.61
CA ASP A 231 -13.50 28.45 17.84
C ASP A 231 -13.33 27.19 18.73
N PHE A 232 -14.04 27.16 19.86
CA PHE A 232 -13.92 26.09 20.84
C PHE A 232 -14.80 24.91 20.50
N VAL A 233 -14.28 23.71 20.73
CA VAL A 233 -15.06 22.50 20.64
C VAL A 233 -15.72 22.25 21.97
N CYS A 234 -17.04 22.42 22.02
CA CYS A 234 -17.78 22.31 23.26
C CYS A 234 -17.91 20.84 23.69
N LEU A 235 -17.60 20.55 24.96
CA LEU A 235 -17.71 19.22 25.57
C LEU A 235 -19.14 18.68 25.45
N GLY A 236 -20.13 19.57 25.61
CA GLY A 236 -21.54 19.23 25.46
C GLY A 236 -21.89 18.80 24.03
N GLN A 237 -21.29 19.41 23.01
CA GLN A 237 -21.51 19.02 21.61
C GLN A 237 -20.92 17.64 21.31
N ALA A 238 -19.71 17.36 21.80
CA ALA A 238 -19.06 16.04 21.67
C ALA A 238 -19.92 14.94 22.31
N SER A 239 -20.39 15.21 23.53
CA SER A 239 -21.25 14.32 24.31
C SER A 239 -22.59 14.07 23.60
N ASN A 240 -23.25 15.14 23.15
CA ASN A 240 -24.51 15.05 22.42
C ASN A 240 -24.37 14.24 21.13
N GLY A 241 -23.25 14.41 20.41
CA GLY A 241 -22.95 13.61 19.24
C GLY A 241 -22.89 12.12 19.51
N ILE A 242 -22.18 11.72 20.56
CA ILE A 242 -22.10 10.32 20.98
C ILE A 242 -23.48 9.79 21.37
N LEU A 243 -24.21 10.52 22.20
CA LEU A 243 -25.54 10.11 22.66
C LEU A 243 -26.54 10.01 21.50
N SER A 244 -26.42 10.84 20.46
CA SER A 244 -27.26 10.78 19.27
C SER A 244 -27.10 9.49 18.46
N ARG A 245 -26.01 8.73 18.70
CA ARG A 245 -25.75 7.43 18.06
C ARG A 245 -26.34 6.26 18.83
N LEU A 246 -26.77 6.45 20.07
CA LEU A 246 -27.36 5.38 20.88
C LEU A 246 -28.79 5.08 20.47
N THR A 247 -29.13 3.80 20.47
CA THR A 247 -30.53 3.37 20.43
C THR A 247 -31.12 3.62 21.82
N LEU A 248 -31.96 4.65 21.91
CA LEU A 248 -32.69 4.97 23.14
C LEU A 248 -33.57 3.79 23.53
N GLY A 249 -33.54 3.43 24.81
CA GLY A 249 -34.44 2.42 25.31
C GLY A 249 -35.86 2.97 25.38
N VAL A 250 -36.78 2.34 24.68
CA VAL A 250 -38.20 2.68 24.71
C VAL A 250 -38.92 1.70 25.64
N SER A 251 -39.80 2.24 26.49
CA SER A 251 -40.74 1.43 27.25
C SER A 251 -42.16 1.88 26.91
N THR A 252 -42.99 0.95 26.45
CA THR A 252 -44.40 1.23 26.13
C THR A 252 -45.33 1.15 27.34
N GLY A 253 -44.80 0.74 28.50
CA GLY A 253 -45.42 0.86 29.81
C GLY A 253 -44.38 1.21 30.88
N ASN A 254 -44.79 1.72 32.04
CA ASN A 254 -43.88 1.97 33.17
C ASN A 254 -43.50 0.67 33.89
N ASN A 255 -43.09 -0.37 33.16
CA ASN A 255 -42.64 -1.64 33.71
C ASN A 255 -41.47 -2.23 32.90
N VAL A 256 -40.70 -3.11 33.55
CA VAL A 256 -39.51 -3.75 32.94
C VAL A 256 -39.89 -4.67 31.78
N ALA A 257 -41.12 -5.22 31.78
CA ALA A 257 -41.56 -6.16 30.75
C ALA A 257 -41.76 -5.49 29.37
N THR A 258 -41.97 -4.18 29.33
CA THR A 258 -42.11 -3.40 28.08
C THR A 258 -40.85 -2.65 27.68
N TYR A 259 -39.79 -2.73 28.48
CA TYR A 259 -38.52 -2.06 28.20
C TYR A 259 -37.75 -2.87 27.15
N ASP A 260 -37.47 -2.26 26.01
CA ASP A 260 -36.73 -2.87 24.89
C ASP A 260 -35.24 -3.10 25.16
N GLY A 261 -34.76 -2.72 26.34
CA GLY A 261 -33.38 -2.98 26.76
C GLY A 261 -32.35 -2.09 26.09
N GLY A 262 -32.71 -0.87 25.67
CA GLY A 262 -31.84 0.11 24.99
C GLY A 262 -30.37 0.14 25.45
N ALA A 263 -29.49 0.60 24.55
CA ALA A 263 -28.05 0.51 24.77
C ALA A 263 -27.60 1.37 25.97
N ARG A 264 -27.09 0.73 27.01
CA ARG A 264 -26.40 1.42 28.12
C ARG A 264 -24.98 1.77 27.68
N LEU A 265 -24.60 3.02 27.92
CA LEU A 265 -23.28 3.57 27.62
C LEU A 265 -22.81 4.41 28.81
N ASP A 266 -21.65 4.07 29.35
CA ASP A 266 -20.96 4.91 30.32
C ASP A 266 -20.13 5.95 29.56
N LEU A 267 -20.57 7.20 29.61
CA LEU A 267 -19.86 8.31 28.97
C LEU A 267 -18.81 8.85 29.93
N ILE A 268 -17.54 8.67 29.58
CA ILE A 268 -16.39 9.04 30.42
C ILE A 268 -15.90 10.44 30.04
N TYR A 269 -15.76 11.28 31.05
CA TYR A 269 -15.24 12.64 30.94
C TYR A 269 -13.86 12.67 31.62
N PRO A 270 -12.78 12.96 30.88
CA PRO A 270 -11.45 13.10 31.47
C PRO A 270 -11.38 14.27 32.44
N THR A 271 -10.49 14.19 33.42
CA THR A 271 -10.22 15.27 34.38
C THR A 271 -9.32 16.34 33.75
N ASN A 272 -9.86 17.16 32.85
CA ASN A 272 -9.19 18.33 32.28
C ASN A 272 -10.16 19.52 32.21
N MET A 273 -9.66 20.68 31.79
CA MET A 273 -10.50 21.84 31.49
C MET A 273 -11.04 21.76 30.05
N TYR A 274 -12.35 21.94 29.94
CA TYR A 274 -13.10 21.96 28.68
C TYR A 274 -14.06 23.15 28.70
N ARG A 275 -14.53 23.55 27.51
CA ARG A 275 -15.53 24.60 27.33
C ARG A 275 -16.84 24.01 26.81
#